data_AF-A0A820GJU8-F1
#
_entry.id   AF-A0A820GJU8-F1
#
_cell.length_a   1.000
_cell.length_b   1.000
_cell.length_c   1.000
_cell.angle_alpha   90.00
_cell.angle_beta   90.00
_cell.angle_gamma   90.00
#
_symmetry.space_group_name_H-M   'P 1'
#
loop_
_entity.id
_entity.type
_entity.pdbx_description
1 polymer ?
#
loop_
_entity_poly.entity_id
_entity_poly.type
_entity_poly.pdbx_seq_one_letter_code
_entity_poly.pdbx_strand_id
1 'polypeptide(L)'
;MAKFQSRITVRRYLQRENFAYVPLVLTIKRIYNKFLETCSVKHHDNPGRPAVATTEKINEITEILATTPINSVRLVSQQVNLSKSVIHRTMKNILKYKPYKMHLTQQLYDEDQDLRVEMCELLIPILEHNDNDGLIFFFR
;
A
#
# COMPACT_ATOMS: atom_id res chain seq x y z
N MET A 1 -0.98 -21.43 -41.51
CA MET A 1 0.07 -20.74 -42.31
C MET A 1 -0.01 -19.24 -42.05
N ALA A 2 1.11 -18.57 -41.78
CA ALA A 2 1.12 -17.11 -41.60
C ALA A 2 0.71 -16.41 -42.90
N LYS A 3 -0.34 -15.58 -42.86
CA LYS A 3 -0.94 -14.93 -44.05
C LYS A 3 0.00 -13.99 -44.80
N PHE A 4 1.05 -13.48 -44.16
CA PHE A 4 1.93 -12.48 -44.73
C PHE A 4 3.41 -12.79 -44.42
N GLN A 5 4.24 -12.84 -45.46
CA GLN A 5 5.68 -13.16 -45.37
C GLN A 5 6.57 -11.92 -45.26
N SER A 6 6.06 -10.74 -45.59
CA SER A 6 6.83 -9.48 -45.59
C SER A 6 6.03 -8.32 -45.02
N ARG A 7 6.73 -7.46 -44.27
CA ARG A 7 6.22 -6.21 -43.71
C ARG A 7 5.66 -5.24 -44.77
N ILE A 8 6.17 -5.29 -46.01
CA ILE A 8 5.66 -4.49 -47.13
C ILE A 8 4.28 -5.01 -47.57
N THR A 9 4.13 -6.33 -47.65
CA THR A 9 2.86 -6.98 -48.00
C THR A 9 1.77 -6.68 -46.99
N VAL A 10 2.11 -6.71 -45.70
CA VAL A 10 1.20 -6.32 -44.61
C VAL A 10 0.73 -4.87 -44.80
N ARG A 11 1.65 -3.94 -45.06
CA ARG A 11 1.31 -2.52 -45.24
C ARG A 11 0.42 -2.29 -46.47
N ARG A 12 0.74 -2.90 -47.61
CA ARG A 12 -0.06 -2.82 -48.84
C ARG A 12 -1.47 -3.39 -48.64
N TYR A 13 -1.57 -4.51 -47.91
CA TYR A 13 -2.86 -5.08 -47.55
C TYR A 13 -3.69 -4.09 -46.73
N LEU A 14 -3.13 -3.49 -45.67
CA LEU A 14 -3.84 -2.51 -44.86
C LEU A 14 -4.29 -1.26 -45.65
N GLN A 15 -3.51 -0.84 -46.64
CA GLN A 15 -3.91 0.25 -47.56
C GLN A 15 -5.07 -0.16 -48.45
N ARG A 16 -5.04 -1.38 -49.00
CA ARG A 16 -6.08 -1.90 -49.88
C ARG A 16 -7.42 -2.07 -49.16
N GLU A 17 -7.37 -2.54 -47.91
CA GLU A 17 -8.56 -2.70 -47.06
C GLU A 17 -9.04 -1.37 -46.46
N ASN A 18 -8.44 -0.23 -46.84
CA ASN A 18 -8.84 1.12 -46.48
C ASN A 18 -8.93 1.37 -44.96
N PHE A 19 -7.96 0.86 -44.19
CA PHE A 19 -7.88 1.16 -42.76
C PHE A 19 -7.59 2.65 -42.52
N ALA A 20 -8.28 3.26 -41.56
CA ALA A 20 -8.14 4.67 -41.19
C ALA A 20 -6.71 5.09 -40.82
N TYR A 21 -5.91 4.14 -40.30
CA TYR A 21 -4.49 4.35 -40.03
C TYR A 21 -3.68 3.16 -40.56
N VAL A 22 -2.69 3.47 -41.40
CA VAL A 22 -1.72 2.49 -41.90
C VAL A 22 -0.37 2.74 -41.23
N PRO A 23 0.10 1.83 -40.36
CA PRO A 23 1.36 1.99 -39.67
C PRO A 23 2.56 2.00 -40.62
N LEU A 24 3.62 2.69 -40.21
CA LEU A 24 4.92 2.63 -40.89
C LEU A 24 5.49 1.21 -40.86
N VAL A 25 6.31 0.91 -41.86
CA VAL A 25 6.99 -0.40 -42.01
C VAL A 25 7.83 -0.74 -40.77
N LEU A 26 8.43 0.27 -40.12
CA LEU A 26 9.18 0.11 -38.87
C LEU A 26 8.28 -0.28 -37.70
N THR A 27 7.08 0.29 -37.62
CA THR A 27 6.10 -0.04 -36.59
C THR A 27 5.63 -1.49 -36.71
N ILE A 28 5.38 -1.96 -37.94
CA ILE A 28 5.03 -3.36 -38.22
C ILE A 28 6.17 -4.30 -37.77
N LYS A 29 7.42 -3.96 -38.10
CA LYS A 29 8.60 -4.72 -37.65
C LYS A 29 8.69 -4.77 -36.12
N ARG A 30 8.50 -3.63 -35.45
CA ARG A 30 8.57 -3.54 -33.98
C ARG A 30 7.50 -4.39 -33.32
N ILE A 31 6.26 -4.35 -33.82
CA ILE A 31 5.16 -5.17 -33.31
C ILE A 31 5.44 -6.66 -33.52
N TYR A 32 5.94 -7.04 -34.70
CA TYR A 32 6.29 -8.43 -34.99
C TYR A 32 7.39 -8.96 -34.08
N ASN A 33 8.49 -8.21 -33.93
CA ASN A 33 9.58 -8.58 -33.02
C ASN A 33 9.08 -8.71 -31.58
N LYS A 34 8.28 -7.75 -31.12
CA LYS A 34 7.67 -7.78 -29.78
C LYS A 34 6.83 -9.04 -29.56
N PHE A 35 6.05 -9.42 -30.57
CA PHE A 35 5.26 -10.63 -30.52
C PHE A 35 6.13 -11.89 -30.50
N LEU A 36 7.23 -11.95 -31.26
CA LEU A 36 8.16 -13.08 -31.20
C LEU A 36 8.86 -13.21 -29.84
N GLU A 37 9.21 -12.08 -29.22
CA GLU A 37 9.92 -12.07 -27.93
C GLU A 37 9.01 -12.38 -26.74
N THR A 38 7.79 -11.85 -26.72
CA THR A 38 6.89 -11.91 -25.55
C THR A 38 5.59 -12.66 -25.78
N CYS A 39 5.38 -13.21 -26.99
CA CYS A 39 4.10 -13.79 -27.43
C CYS A 39 2.91 -12.83 -27.29
N SER A 40 3.16 -11.52 -27.20
CA SER A 40 2.17 -10.50 -26.90
C SER A 40 2.51 -9.19 -27.61
N VAL A 41 1.48 -8.43 -27.98
CA VAL A 41 1.62 -7.07 -28.54
C VAL A 41 1.33 -6.00 -27.48
N LYS A 42 0.89 -6.40 -26.27
CA LYS A 42 0.56 -5.48 -25.17
C LYS A 42 1.74 -4.57 -24.83
N HIS A 43 1.47 -3.34 -24.41
CA HIS A 43 2.52 -2.44 -23.91
C HIS A 43 3.28 -3.09 -22.75
N HIS A 44 4.58 -2.85 -22.68
CA HIS A 44 5.35 -3.26 -21.51
C HIS A 44 5.01 -2.33 -20.36
N ASP A 45 5.07 -2.87 -19.15
CA ASP A 45 5.02 -2.04 -17.96
C ASP A 45 6.25 -1.13 -17.96
N ASN A 46 6.00 0.17 -18.06
CA ASN A 46 7.06 1.15 -17.93
C ASN A 46 7.30 1.38 -16.43
N PRO A 47 8.57 1.41 -15.96
CA PRO A 47 8.89 1.60 -14.54
C PRO A 47 8.43 2.95 -13.97
N GLY A 48 7.86 3.82 -14.80
CA GLY A 48 7.28 5.09 -14.37
C GLY A 48 8.34 6.07 -13.87
N ARG A 49 7.89 7.12 -13.17
CA ARG A 49 8.78 8.09 -12.53
C ARG A 49 9.42 7.45 -11.30
N PRO A 50 10.75 7.56 -11.11
CA PRO A 50 11.41 7.01 -9.93
C PRO A 50 10.83 7.61 -8.64
N ALA A 51 10.66 6.76 -7.63
CA ALA A 51 10.16 7.19 -6.34
C ALA A 51 11.20 8.07 -5.62
N VAL A 52 10.73 9.16 -5.01
CA VAL A 52 11.58 10.08 -4.21
C VAL A 52 12.00 9.44 -2.88
N ALA A 53 11.18 8.53 -2.35
CA ALA A 53 11.50 7.81 -1.11
C ALA A 53 12.28 6.54 -1.45
N THR A 54 13.58 6.56 -1.21
CA THR A 54 14.45 5.37 -1.21
C THR A 54 14.04 4.43 -0.08
N THR A 55 14.39 3.15 -0.19
CA THR A 55 14.18 2.13 0.85
C THR A 55 14.75 2.56 2.21
N GLU A 56 15.93 3.15 2.25
CA GLU A 56 16.56 3.70 3.46
C GLU A 56 15.67 4.75 4.16
N LYS A 57 15.12 5.68 3.38
CA LYS A 57 14.23 6.73 3.89
C LYS A 57 12.89 6.17 4.36
N ILE A 58 12.42 5.08 3.76
CA ILE A 58 11.20 4.39 4.23
C ILE A 58 11.47 3.76 5.60
N ASN A 59 12.63 3.14 5.80
CA ASN A 59 13.02 2.55 7.08
C ASN A 59 13.15 3.61 8.19
N GLU A 60 13.78 4.75 7.88
CA GLU A 60 13.88 5.89 8.80
C GLU A 60 12.49 6.39 9.24
N ILE A 61 11.56 6.51 8.29
CA ILE A 61 10.15 6.87 8.59
C ILE A 61 9.50 5.83 9.50
N THR A 62 9.73 4.52 9.25
CA THR A 62 9.14 3.46 10.09
C THR A 62 9.69 3.48 11.51
N GLU A 63 10.98 3.71 11.70
CA GLU A 63 11.61 3.78 13.02
C GLU A 63 11.05 4.94 13.84
N ILE A 64 10.99 6.14 13.25
CA ILE A 64 10.43 7.34 13.89
C ILE A 64 8.98 7.09 14.36
N LEU A 65 8.17 6.47 13.50
CA LEU A 65 6.77 6.18 13.79
C LEU A 65 6.58 5.05 14.79
N ALA A 66 7.50 4.08 14.84
CA ALA A 66 7.49 3.02 15.85
C ALA A 66 7.82 3.58 17.24
N THR A 67 8.79 4.51 17.34
CA THR A 67 9.13 5.16 18.61
C THR A 67 8.02 6.12 19.08
N THR A 68 7.43 6.89 18.15
CA THR A 68 6.43 7.90 18.49
C THR A 68 5.28 7.91 17.47
N PRO A 69 4.24 7.09 17.67
CA PRO A 69 3.13 6.94 16.71
C PRO A 69 2.27 8.20 16.53
N ILE A 70 2.32 9.14 17.50
CA ILE A 70 1.51 10.36 17.50
C ILE A 70 2.13 11.49 16.66
N ASN A 71 3.33 11.30 16.11
CA ASN A 71 4.03 12.34 15.37
C ASN A 71 3.24 12.78 14.13
N SER A 72 3.11 14.10 13.98
CA SER A 72 2.46 14.67 12.79
C SER A 72 3.32 14.44 11.54
N VAL A 73 2.67 14.31 10.38
CA VAL A 73 3.35 14.23 9.07
C VAL A 73 4.34 15.38 8.86
N ARG A 74 4.04 16.58 9.41
CA ARG A 74 4.93 17.75 9.34
C ARG A 74 6.22 17.54 10.12
N LEU A 75 6.13 16.94 11.31
CA LEU A 75 7.28 16.69 12.18
C LEU A 75 8.18 15.62 11.56
N VAL A 76 7.61 14.51 11.11
CA VAL A 76 8.36 13.45 10.40
C VAL A 76 9.03 14.00 9.14
N SER A 77 8.34 14.86 8.40
CA SER A 77 8.88 15.55 7.21
C SER A 77 10.13 16.39 7.53
N GLN A 78 10.13 17.08 8.67
CA GLN A 78 11.28 17.86 9.13
C GLN A 78 12.44 16.97 9.58
N GLN A 79 12.17 15.86 10.28
CA GLN A 79 13.19 14.91 10.73
C GLN A 79 13.89 14.21 9.57
N VAL A 80 13.12 13.69 8.61
CA VAL A 80 13.63 12.87 7.49
C VAL A 80 14.12 13.74 6.31
N ASN A 81 13.84 15.05 6.35
CA ASN A 81 14.09 16.04 5.30
C ASN A 81 13.45 15.67 3.93
N LEU A 82 12.17 15.28 3.97
CA LEU A 82 11.36 15.00 2.79
C LEU A 82 10.11 15.88 2.79
N SER A 83 9.51 16.13 1.63
CA SER A 83 8.27 16.89 1.58
C SER A 83 7.12 16.14 2.26
N LYS A 84 6.21 16.89 2.89
CA LYS A 84 5.02 16.33 3.59
C LYS A 84 4.20 15.40 2.69
N SER A 85 4.07 15.73 1.41
CA SER A 85 3.33 14.92 0.44
C SER A 85 4.00 13.57 0.17
N VAL A 86 5.33 13.51 0.18
CA VAL A 86 6.08 12.25 0.06
C VAL A 86 5.86 11.41 1.31
N ILE A 87 6.04 11.98 2.51
CA ILE A 87 5.80 11.28 3.78
C ILE A 87 4.37 10.72 3.84
N HIS A 88 3.37 11.56 3.57
CA HIS A 88 1.97 11.13 3.60
C HIS A 88 1.68 10.00 2.58
N ARG A 89 2.24 10.09 1.37
CA ARG A 89 2.12 9.02 0.35
C ARG A 89 2.81 7.74 0.83
N THR A 90 3.99 7.83 1.43
CA THR A 90 4.73 6.68 1.97
C THR A 90 3.92 6.01 3.09
N MET A 91 3.45 6.77 4.07
CA MET A 91 2.62 6.25 5.18
C MET A 91 1.35 5.55 4.67
N LYS A 92 0.62 6.18 3.74
CA LYS A 92 -0.67 5.67 3.25
C LYS A 92 -0.54 4.53 2.23
N ASN A 93 0.36 4.67 1.26
CA ASN A 93 0.39 3.78 0.09
C ASN A 93 1.45 2.67 0.21
N ILE A 94 2.56 2.92 0.89
CA ILE A 94 3.65 1.96 1.04
C ILE A 94 3.49 1.21 2.37
N LEU A 95 3.52 1.93 3.49
CA LEU A 95 3.43 1.35 4.84
C LEU A 95 2.00 0.94 5.24
N LYS A 96 0.99 1.41 4.49
CA LYS A 96 -0.44 1.14 4.72
C LYS A 96 -0.93 1.51 6.14
N TYR A 97 -0.26 2.43 6.80
CA TYR A 97 -0.66 2.90 8.13
C TYR A 97 -2.01 3.61 8.11
N LYS A 98 -2.73 3.45 9.21
CA LYS A 98 -4.01 4.12 9.46
C LYS A 98 -3.80 5.22 10.50
N PRO A 99 -4.52 6.35 10.38
CA PRO A 99 -4.51 7.34 11.45
C PRO A 99 -4.92 6.70 12.77
N TYR A 100 -4.12 6.91 13.81
CA TYR A 100 -4.45 6.49 15.16
C TYR A 100 -5.69 7.27 15.63
N LYS A 101 -6.64 6.56 16.28
CA LYS A 101 -7.79 7.19 16.93
C LYS A 101 -7.44 7.36 18.41
N MET A 102 -7.43 8.61 18.87
CA MET A 102 -7.23 8.90 20.29
C MET A 102 -8.41 8.33 21.08
N HIS A 103 -8.13 7.43 22.02
CA HIS A 103 -9.09 6.96 23.00
C HIS A 103 -8.97 7.83 24.25
N LEU A 104 -10.09 8.37 24.72
CA LEU A 104 -10.15 9.03 26.03
C LEU A 104 -10.34 7.94 27.08
N THR A 105 -9.37 7.79 27.96
CA THR A 105 -9.43 6.86 29.10
C THR A 105 -9.42 7.63 30.41
N GLN A 106 -9.97 7.05 31.47
CA GLN A 106 -9.82 7.60 32.82
C GLN A 106 -8.34 7.62 33.20
N GLN A 107 -7.91 8.67 33.89
CA GLN A 107 -6.59 8.76 34.48
C GLN A 107 -6.50 7.79 35.66
N LEU A 108 -5.45 6.96 35.69
CA LEU A 108 -5.16 6.04 36.79
C LEU A 108 -4.03 6.63 37.63
N TYR A 109 -4.16 6.50 38.94
CA TYR A 109 -3.09 6.74 39.89
C TYR A 109 -2.36 5.42 40.20
N ASP A 110 -1.20 5.49 40.82
CA ASP A 110 -0.39 4.30 41.12
C ASP A 110 -1.15 3.30 42.01
N GLU A 111 -1.92 3.81 42.98
CA GLU A 111 -2.78 3.03 43.87
C GLU A 111 -3.89 2.28 43.09
N ASP A 112 -4.43 2.87 42.03
CA ASP A 112 -5.47 2.26 41.21
C ASP A 112 -4.96 1.05 40.42
N GLN A 113 -3.65 1.00 40.13
CA GLN A 113 -3.09 -0.09 39.32
C GLN A 113 -3.17 -1.41 40.09
N ASP A 114 -2.71 -1.41 41.35
CA ASP A 114 -2.71 -2.59 42.21
C ASP A 114 -4.14 -3.04 42.52
N LEU A 115 -5.02 -2.10 42.89
CA LEU A 115 -6.42 -2.37 43.19
C LEU A 115 -7.17 -3.00 42.01
N ARG A 116 -6.89 -2.54 40.78
CA ARG A 116 -7.52 -3.09 39.58
C ARG A 116 -7.02 -4.50 39.27
N VAL A 117 -5.73 -4.78 39.49
CA VAL A 117 -5.18 -6.14 39.31
C VAL A 117 -5.81 -7.09 40.33
N GLU A 118 -5.82 -6.72 41.60
CA GLU A 118 -6.46 -7.52 42.67
C GLU A 118 -7.93 -7.79 42.37
N MET A 119 -8.67 -6.76 41.93
CA MET A 119 -10.06 -6.92 41.50
C MET A 119 -10.20 -7.91 40.34
N CYS A 120 -9.33 -7.84 39.33
CA CYS A 120 -9.34 -8.77 38.20
C CYS A 120 -9.04 -10.20 38.63
N GLU A 121 -8.07 -10.41 39.53
CA GLU A 121 -7.72 -11.73 40.06
C GLU A 121 -8.88 -12.36 40.84
N LEU A 122 -9.66 -11.55 41.56
CA LEU A 122 -10.87 -12.01 42.24
C LEU A 122 -12.02 -12.32 41.25
N LEU A 123 -12.15 -11.54 40.19
CA LEU A 123 -13.28 -11.64 39.25
C LEU A 123 -13.12 -12.74 38.19
N ILE A 124 -11.90 -12.97 37.67
CA ILE A 124 -11.66 -13.96 36.61
C ILE A 124 -12.20 -15.35 37.00
N PRO A 125 -11.91 -15.92 38.18
CA PRO A 125 -12.45 -17.22 38.59
C PRO A 125 -13.97 -17.25 38.69
N ILE A 126 -14.58 -16.13 39.09
CA ILE A 126 -16.03 -15.99 39.19
C ILE A 126 -16.66 -16.00 37.79
N LEU A 127 -16.03 -15.35 36.82
CA LEU A 127 -16.49 -15.30 35.43
C LEU A 127 -16.30 -16.62 34.67
N GLU A 128 -15.30 -17.42 35.03
CA GLU A 128 -15.04 -18.73 34.42
C GLU A 128 -15.99 -19.84 34.91
N HIS A 129 -16.73 -19.60 35.99
CA HIS A 129 -17.78 -20.52 36.43
C HIS A 129 -19.02 -20.41 35.54
N ASN A 130 -19.37 -21.50 34.84
CA ASN A 130 -20.49 -21.63 33.89
C ASN A 130 -21.87 -21.17 34.40
N ASP A 131 -22.06 -21.02 35.72
CA ASP A 131 -23.30 -20.53 36.30
C ASP A 131 -23.49 -19.00 36.13
N ASN A 132 -22.43 -18.29 35.70
CA ASN A 132 -22.38 -16.83 35.62
C ASN A 132 -22.41 -16.27 34.19
N ASP A 133 -22.62 -17.11 33.17
CA ASP A 133 -22.62 -16.74 31.73
C ASP A 133 -23.66 -15.66 31.34
N GLY A 134 -24.60 -15.33 32.24
CA GLY A 134 -25.62 -14.29 32.06
C GLY A 134 -25.42 -13.01 32.88
N LEU A 135 -24.37 -12.91 33.70
CA LEU A 135 -24.13 -11.74 34.56
C LEU A 135 -23.42 -10.63 33.77
N ILE A 136 -24.15 -9.57 33.46
CA ILE A 136 -23.57 -8.34 32.90
C ILE A 136 -23.00 -7.52 34.06
N PHE A 137 -21.70 -7.61 34.26
CA PHE A 137 -20.99 -6.73 35.19
C PHE A 137 -20.85 -5.33 34.57
N PHE A 138 -21.76 -4.42 34.94
CA PHE A 138 -21.62 -3.01 34.62
C PHE A 138 -20.69 -2.34 35.63
N PHE A 139 -19.42 -2.19 35.25
CA PHE A 139 -18.50 -1.28 35.93
C PHE A 139 -18.88 0.15 35.56
N ARG A 140 -19.42 0.90 36.51
CA ARG A 140 -19.71 2.33 36.38
C ARG A 140 -18.52 3.16 36.84
#